data_AF-A0A379TDU0-F1
#
_entry.id   AF-A0A379TDU0-F1
#
_cell.length_a   1.000
_cell.length_b   1.000
_cell.length_c   1.000
_cell.angle_alpha   90.00
_cell.angle_beta   90.00
_cell.angle_gamma   90.00
#
_symmetry.space_group_name_H-M   'P 1'
#
loop_
_entity.id
_entity.type
_entity.pdbx_description
1 polymer ?
#
loop_
_entity_poly.entity_id
_entity_poly.type
_entity_poly.pdbx_seq_one_letter_code
_entity_poly.pdbx_strand_id
1 'polypeptide(L)'
;MKKSLLVVAVAGAILLSSAVQAQTTPEGYQLQQVLMMSRHNLRAPLANNGSVLAQSTPNAWPTWDVPGGQLTTKRRRGWKCIWGTIRVNGWSRRG
;
A
#
# COMPACT_ATOMS: atom_id res chain seq x y z
N MET A 1 27.56 -25.29 -11.37
CA MET A 1 27.86 -24.02 -12.09
C MET A 1 26.61 -23.21 -12.41
N LYS A 2 25.65 -23.73 -13.20
CA LYS A 2 24.38 -23.03 -13.53
C LYS A 2 23.53 -22.55 -12.33
N LYS A 3 23.43 -23.36 -11.27
CA LYS A 3 22.68 -22.99 -10.05
C LYS A 3 23.35 -21.83 -9.28
N SER A 4 24.68 -21.82 -9.22
CA SER A 4 25.46 -20.77 -8.56
C SER A 4 25.34 -19.43 -9.30
N LEU A 5 25.30 -19.46 -10.64
CA LEU A 5 25.08 -18.26 -11.45
C LEU A 5 23.67 -17.67 -11.24
N LEU A 6 22.64 -18.52 -11.13
CA LEU A 6 21.28 -18.07 -10.82
C LEU A 6 21.19 -17.43 -9.43
N VAL A 7 21.87 -18.00 -8.43
CA VAL A 7 21.91 -17.45 -7.06
C VAL A 7 22.54 -16.06 -7.05
N VAL A 8 23.64 -15.86 -7.78
CA VAL A 8 24.31 -14.55 -7.90
C VAL A 8 23.44 -13.55 -8.65
N ALA A 9 22.76 -13.95 -9.73
CA ALA A 9 21.86 -13.08 -10.48
C ALA A 9 20.65 -12.62 -9.63
N VAL A 10 20.07 -13.54 -8.84
CA VAL A 10 18.97 -13.22 -7.92
C VAL A 10 19.44 -12.29 -6.81
N ALA A 11 20.62 -12.55 -6.22
CA ALA A 11 21.19 -11.67 -5.21
C ALA A 11 21.48 -10.26 -5.75
N GLY A 12 22.03 -10.16 -6.97
CA GLY A 12 22.25 -8.88 -7.65
C GLY A 12 20.96 -8.11 -7.93
N ALA A 13 19.90 -8.79 -8.38
CA ALA A 13 18.60 -8.17 -8.63
C ALA A 13 17.93 -7.64 -7.34
N ILE A 14 18.11 -8.34 -6.21
CA ILE A 14 17.60 -7.91 -4.90
C ILE A 14 18.33 -6.64 -4.44
N LEU A 15 19.66 -6.57 -4.59
CA LEU A 15 20.46 -5.40 -4.21
C LEU A 15 20.14 -4.15 -5.04
N LEU A 16 19.82 -4.32 -6.33
CA LEU A 16 19.43 -3.23 -7.22
C LEU A 16 18.03 -2.67 -6.92
N SER A 17 17.14 -3.47 -6.33
CA SER A 17 15.75 -3.09 -6.07
C SER A 17 15.58 -2.12 -4.88
N SER A 18 16.60 -1.96 -4.04
CA SER A 18 16.59 -1.07 -2.86
C SER A 18 16.97 0.40 -3.14
N ALA A 19 17.28 0.76 -4.39
CA ALA A 19 17.86 2.07 -4.72
C ALA A 19 16.86 3.20 -5.03
N VAL A 20 15.55 3.00 -4.89
CA VAL A 20 14.57 4.07 -5.11
C VAL A 20 14.56 5.03 -3.91
N GLN A 21 15.44 6.03 -3.98
CA GLN A 21 15.50 7.12 -2.99
C GLN A 21 14.53 8.24 -3.38
N ALA A 22 13.88 8.85 -2.38
CA ALA A 22 13.08 10.05 -2.62
C ALA A 22 14.00 11.21 -3.04
N GLN A 23 13.60 11.97 -4.08
CA GLN A 23 14.33 13.15 -4.51
C GLN A 23 14.55 14.11 -3.33
N THR A 24 15.73 14.70 -3.23
CA THR A 24 16.04 15.71 -2.22
C THR A 24 15.24 16.98 -2.50
N THR A 25 14.87 17.69 -1.45
CA THR A 25 14.28 19.03 -1.58
C THR A 25 15.31 19.95 -2.23
N PRO A 26 14.94 20.75 -3.25
CA PRO A 26 15.85 21.75 -3.81
C PRO A 26 16.38 22.68 -2.72
N GLU A 27 17.64 23.12 -2.87
CA GLU A 27 18.28 24.03 -1.93
C GLU A 27 17.46 25.31 -1.72
N GLY A 28 17.33 25.75 -0.48
CA GLY A 28 16.57 26.96 -0.11
C GLY A 28 15.06 26.78 0.09
N TYR A 29 14.50 25.59 -0.17
CA TYR A 29 13.08 25.31 0.09
C TYR A 29 12.87 24.54 1.40
N GLN A 30 12.02 25.06 2.29
CA GLN A 30 11.60 24.36 3.51
C GLN A 30 10.11 24.05 3.53
N LEU A 31 9.76 22.84 3.95
CA LEU A 31 8.38 22.39 4.09
C LEU A 31 7.74 22.99 5.35
N GLN A 32 6.80 23.93 5.16
CA GLN A 32 6.14 24.62 6.27
C GLN A 32 4.90 23.87 6.79
N GLN A 33 4.06 23.35 5.88
CA GLN A 33 2.81 22.68 6.26
C GLN A 33 2.45 21.61 5.23
N VAL A 34 1.74 20.56 5.69
CA VAL A 34 1.21 19.50 4.83
C VAL A 34 -0.27 19.28 5.13
N LEU A 35 -1.09 19.22 4.08
CA LEU A 35 -2.48 18.75 4.13
C LEU A 35 -2.57 17.45 3.31
N MET A 36 -2.99 16.36 3.95
CA MET A 36 -3.21 15.07 3.28
C MET A 36 -4.68 14.65 3.37
N MET A 37 -5.36 14.59 2.23
CA MET A 37 -6.71 14.03 2.14
C MET A 37 -6.65 12.58 1.68
N SER A 38 -6.75 11.64 2.62
CA SER A 38 -6.66 10.21 2.33
C SER A 38 -8.05 9.58 2.25
N ARG A 39 -8.32 8.82 1.19
CA ARG A 39 -9.52 7.97 1.14
C ARG A 39 -9.32 6.72 2.01
N HIS A 40 -10.43 6.12 2.42
CA HIS A 40 -10.40 4.78 3.00
C HIS A 40 -9.88 3.76 1.98
N ASN A 41 -9.04 2.83 2.42
CA ASN A 41 -8.53 1.74 1.59
C ASN A 41 -9.60 0.63 1.39
N LEU A 42 -9.25 -0.53 0.79
CA LEU A 42 -10.21 -1.65 0.54
C LEU A 42 -11.02 -2.00 1.76
N ARG A 43 -12.31 -2.02 1.51
CA ARG A 43 -13.34 -2.48 2.42
C ARG A 43 -14.06 -3.65 1.77
N ALA A 44 -14.67 -4.49 2.59
CA ALA A 44 -15.64 -5.43 2.07
C ALA A 44 -16.79 -4.66 1.38
N PRO A 45 -17.29 -5.14 0.23
CA PRO A 45 -18.41 -4.51 -0.47
C PRO A 45 -19.65 -4.51 0.42
N LEU A 46 -20.50 -3.50 0.22
CA LEU A 46 -21.83 -3.41 0.86
C LEU A 46 -22.87 -4.25 0.08
N ALA A 47 -22.41 -5.32 -0.56
CA ALA A 47 -23.23 -6.20 -1.41
C ALA A 47 -23.81 -7.36 -0.58
N ASN A 48 -24.30 -7.08 0.63
CA ASN A 48 -24.92 -8.03 1.53
C ASN A 48 -26.43 -7.75 1.71
N ASN A 49 -27.19 -8.75 2.15
CA ASN A 49 -28.59 -8.65 2.59
C ASN A 49 -29.57 -7.97 1.59
N GLY A 50 -29.58 -8.40 0.33
CA GLY A 50 -30.56 -7.89 -0.65
C GLY A 50 -30.18 -6.56 -1.32
N SER A 51 -28.93 -6.12 -1.20
CA SER A 51 -28.37 -5.01 -1.99
C SER A 51 -28.63 -5.18 -3.49
N VAL A 52 -28.83 -4.08 -4.22
CA VAL A 52 -29.03 -4.09 -5.69
C VAL A 52 -27.92 -4.89 -6.38
N LEU A 53 -26.68 -4.77 -5.89
CA LEU A 53 -25.52 -5.53 -6.40
C LEU A 53 -25.70 -7.05 -6.26
N ALA A 54 -26.33 -7.51 -5.17
CA ALA A 54 -26.64 -8.92 -4.97
C ALA A 54 -27.77 -9.41 -5.89
N GLN A 55 -28.73 -8.55 -6.23
CA GLN A 55 -29.83 -8.86 -7.14
C GLN A 55 -29.44 -8.76 -8.63
N SER A 56 -28.32 -8.10 -8.94
CA SER A 56 -27.84 -7.86 -10.30
C SER A 56 -27.25 -9.12 -10.96
N THR A 57 -27.00 -10.18 -10.21
CA THR A 57 -26.40 -11.41 -10.70
C THR A 57 -26.98 -12.63 -9.99
N PRO A 58 -27.22 -13.75 -10.70
CA PRO A 58 -27.63 -15.00 -10.05
C PRO A 58 -26.47 -15.71 -9.33
N ASN A 59 -25.23 -15.24 -9.49
CA ASN A 59 -24.05 -15.86 -8.88
C ASN A 59 -23.87 -15.44 -7.42
N ALA A 60 -23.38 -16.38 -6.60
CA ALA A 60 -23.01 -16.08 -5.22
C ALA A 60 -21.80 -15.13 -5.16
N TRP A 61 -21.92 -14.06 -4.38
CA TRP A 61 -20.81 -13.16 -4.11
C TRP A 61 -19.76 -13.83 -3.22
N PRO A 62 -18.45 -13.61 -3.47
CA PRO A 62 -17.40 -14.16 -2.62
C PRO A 62 -17.53 -13.61 -1.20
N THR A 63 -17.38 -14.49 -0.21
CA THR A 63 -17.40 -14.13 1.21
C THR A 63 -16.12 -13.38 1.58
N TRP A 64 -16.28 -12.36 2.43
CA TRP A 64 -15.17 -11.59 2.98
C TRP A 64 -15.00 -11.93 4.46
N ASP A 65 -13.76 -11.96 4.94
CA ASP A 65 -13.44 -12.23 6.35
C ASP A 65 -13.88 -11.12 7.32
N VAL A 66 -14.36 -9.99 6.79
CA VAL A 66 -14.80 -8.83 7.56
C VAL A 66 -16.22 -8.43 7.15
N PRO A 67 -17.04 -7.91 8.08
CA PRO A 67 -18.37 -7.39 7.76
C PRO A 67 -18.34 -6.33 6.66
N GLY A 68 -19.43 -6.25 5.88
CA GLY A 68 -19.60 -5.26 4.82
C GLY A 68 -19.29 -3.85 5.29
N GLY A 69 -18.49 -3.11 4.51
CA GLY A 69 -18.07 -1.74 4.83
C GLY A 69 -16.84 -1.62 5.73
N GLN A 70 -16.39 -2.69 6.40
CA GLN A 70 -15.20 -2.67 7.24
C GLN A 70 -13.90 -2.85 6.44
N LEU A 71 -12.80 -2.32 6.98
CA LEU A 71 -11.46 -2.46 6.41
C LEU A 71 -10.95 -3.90 6.55
N THR A 72 -10.36 -4.44 5.49
CA THR A 72 -9.78 -5.80 5.56
C THR A 72 -8.45 -5.81 6.32
N THR A 73 -8.11 -6.95 6.93
CA THR A 73 -6.84 -7.13 7.66
C THR A 73 -5.60 -6.88 6.77
N LYS A 74 -5.69 -7.23 5.48
CA LYS A 74 -4.65 -6.90 4.48
C LYS A 74 -4.44 -5.39 4.34
N ARG A 75 -5.51 -4.59 4.48
CA ARG A 75 -5.41 -3.13 4.40
C ARG A 75 -4.78 -2.49 5.61
N ARG A 76 -4.95 -3.03 6.82
CA ARG A 76 -4.22 -2.52 8.00
C ARG A 76 -2.70 -2.53 7.79
N ARG A 77 -2.17 -3.56 7.12
CA ARG A 77 -0.76 -3.62 6.73
C ARG A 77 -0.39 -2.58 5.66
N GLY A 78 -1.22 -2.45 4.62
CA GLY A 78 -1.02 -1.42 3.59
C GLY A 78 -1.01 0.01 4.15
N TRP A 79 -1.92 0.33 5.08
CA TRP A 79 -1.92 1.59 5.82
C TRP A 79 -0.59 1.79 6.56
N LYS A 80 -0.16 0.80 7.35
CA LYS A 80 1.14 0.87 8.06
C LYS A 80 2.31 1.13 7.10
N CYS A 81 2.34 0.52 5.92
CA CYS A 81 3.37 0.78 4.91
C CYS A 81 3.33 2.24 4.42
N ILE A 82 2.17 2.74 4.00
CA ILE A 82 2.01 4.11 3.47
C ILE A 82 2.44 5.14 4.52
N TRP A 83 1.98 4.99 5.77
CA TRP A 83 2.37 5.89 6.86
C TRP A 83 3.83 5.73 7.27
N GLY A 84 4.40 4.53 7.16
CA GLY A 84 5.83 4.30 7.33
C GLY A 84 6.65 5.09 6.32
N THR A 85 6.29 5.04 5.04
CA THR A 85 6.96 5.79 3.97
C THR A 85 6.82 7.30 4.16
N ILE A 86 5.63 7.79 4.50
CA ILE A 86 5.40 9.23 4.78
C ILE A 86 6.25 9.69 5.96
N ARG A 87 6.33 8.89 7.03
CA ARG A 87 7.16 9.23 8.20
C ARG A 87 8.64 9.26 7.85
N VAL A 88 9.14 8.22 7.18
CA VAL A 88 10.56 8.10 6.84
C VAL A 88 10.99 9.22 5.88
N ASN A 89 10.20 9.51 4.84
CA ASN A 89 10.58 10.50 3.83
C ASN A 89 10.22 11.94 4.21
N GLY A 90 9.17 12.15 5.00
CA GLY A 90 8.65 13.48 5.33
C GLY A 90 9.17 14.06 6.65
N TRP A 91 9.59 13.24 7.61
CA TRP A 91 10.01 13.71 8.94
C TRP A 91 11.50 13.50 9.24
N SER A 92 12.17 12.52 8.62
CA SER A 92 13.61 12.29 8.83
C SER A 92 14.51 13.35 8.19
N ARG A 93 13.96 14.28 7.42
CA ARG A 93 14.68 15.36 6.72
C ARG A 93 14.53 16.73 7.38
N ARG A 94 14.07 16.76 8.64
CA ARG A 94 13.95 17.97 9.47
C ARG A 94 15.06 18.09 10.53
N GLY A 95 16.13 17.32 10.38
CA GLY A 95 17.35 17.40 11.20
C GLY A 95 18.55 17.59 10.29
#